data_AF-A0A9P7FJ87-F1
#
_entry.id   AF-A0A9P7FJ87-F1
#
_cell.length_a   1.000
_cell.length_b   1.000
_cell.length_c   1.000
_cell.angle_alpha   90.00
_cell.angle_beta   90.00
_cell.angle_gamma   90.00
#
_symmetry.space_group_name_H-M   'P 1'
#
loop_
_entity.id
_entity.type
_entity.pdbx_description
1 polymer ?
#
loop_
_entity_poly.entity_id
_entity_poly.type
_entity_poly.pdbx_seq_one_letter_code
_entity_poly.pdbx_strand_id
1 'polypeptide(L)'
;GLKCDANGAFIDQDAPPPPHTDALPTDWTPYDNRAEFEMAEFLFTRNQMSAKQIDTLLNLWAATLIKHNDAPPFANHRDMYATIDATPLGDTPWKSFMLCYNGAKPEQDVPPWTDGQYDVWYRDPLQMTRSILANCAFDGGIEYSPYRDYTTEDKQYFKNFMSGDWAWKQADDIARNEENHGSTFVPLIIGSDKTVVSVTTGQTEYHPLYLSIGNIHNSVRQAHHNGVVLIGFLAILKSTKEHNDNIKYRNFRRQLFQRSLVKIFESVKPFMENFDVTHFPDGHYRRTVYGLSPYIVDYPEQILL
;
A
#
# COMPACT_ATOMS: atom_id res chain seq x y z
N GLY A 1 13.31 3.63 -17.89
CA GLY A 1 13.05 4.55 -16.77
C GLY A 1 13.74 5.89 -16.93
N LEU A 2 13.47 6.59 -18.04
CA LEU A 2 13.96 7.95 -18.28
C LEU A 2 13.19 8.96 -17.42
N LYS A 3 13.88 10.00 -16.97
CA LYS A 3 13.28 11.13 -16.25
C LYS A 3 12.28 11.87 -17.16
N CYS A 4 11.14 12.25 -16.59
CA CYS A 4 10.14 13.09 -17.24
C CYS A 4 9.66 14.21 -16.31
N ASP A 5 8.87 15.14 -16.84
CA ASP A 5 8.14 16.12 -16.05
C ASP A 5 6.82 15.54 -15.49
N ALA A 6 6.05 16.35 -14.77
CA ALA A 6 4.75 15.97 -14.19
C ALA A 6 3.67 15.66 -15.25
N ASN A 7 3.88 16.03 -16.52
CA ASN A 7 3.00 15.72 -17.65
C ASN A 7 3.44 14.46 -18.40
N GLY A 8 4.56 13.84 -18.01
CA GLY A 8 5.12 12.68 -18.68
C GLY A 8 5.95 13.01 -19.91
N ALA A 9 6.34 14.27 -20.16
CA ALA A 9 7.27 14.62 -21.23
C ALA A 9 8.71 14.37 -20.78
N PHE A 10 9.52 13.70 -21.59
CA PHE A 10 10.91 13.40 -21.24
C PHE A 10 11.74 14.68 -21.11
N ILE A 11 12.60 14.71 -20.10
CA ILE A 11 13.50 15.83 -19.80
C ILE A 11 14.96 15.38 -19.96
N ASP A 12 15.88 16.34 -19.87
CA ASP A 12 17.30 16.06 -19.79
C ASP A 12 17.59 15.13 -18.58
N GLN A 13 18.37 14.07 -18.81
CA GLN A 13 18.68 13.11 -17.76
C GLN A 13 19.64 13.69 -16.69
N ASP A 14 20.32 14.79 -17.01
CA ASP A 14 21.18 15.54 -16.09
C ASP A 14 20.44 16.71 -15.40
N ALA A 15 19.14 16.89 -15.67
CA ALA A 15 18.34 17.92 -15.01
C ALA A 15 18.28 17.69 -13.48
N PRO A 16 18.30 18.77 -12.67
CA PRO A 16 18.07 18.65 -11.22
C PRO A 16 16.62 18.22 -10.95
N PRO A 17 16.36 17.54 -9.81
CA PRO A 17 14.99 17.17 -9.45
C PRO A 17 14.14 18.42 -9.21
N PRO A 18 12.85 18.39 -9.58
CA PRO A 18 11.91 19.39 -9.12
C PRO A 18 11.88 19.44 -7.58
N PRO A 19 11.49 20.57 -6.99
CA PRO A 19 11.28 20.63 -5.54
C PRO A 19 10.27 19.55 -5.12
N HIS A 20 10.62 18.79 -4.07
CA HIS A 20 9.82 17.69 -3.55
C HIS A 20 8.40 18.10 -3.11
N THR A 21 8.25 19.36 -2.74
CA THR A 21 6.99 19.97 -2.38
C THR A 21 7.04 21.44 -2.75
N ASP A 22 5.91 21.98 -3.22
CA ASP A 22 5.70 23.42 -3.35
C ASP A 22 5.50 24.08 -1.97
N ALA A 23 5.34 23.27 -0.92
CA ALA A 23 5.19 23.72 0.44
C ALA A 23 6.46 24.42 0.93
N LEU A 24 6.27 25.54 1.62
CA LEU A 24 7.38 26.26 2.23
C LEU A 24 8.01 25.40 3.34
N PRO A 25 9.31 25.55 3.65
CA PRO A 25 9.93 24.87 4.80
C PRO A 25 9.28 25.16 6.16
N THR A 26 8.41 26.16 6.22
CA THR A 26 7.62 26.56 7.38
C THR A 26 6.17 26.08 7.32
N ASP A 27 5.80 25.34 6.29
CA ASP A 27 4.48 24.76 6.14
C ASP A 27 4.39 23.49 6.99
N TRP A 28 3.69 23.61 8.11
CA TRP A 28 3.43 22.51 9.03
C TRP A 28 2.01 21.95 8.85
N THR A 29 1.28 22.35 7.79
CA THR A 29 -0.12 21.96 7.59
C THR A 29 -0.33 20.44 7.74
N PRO A 30 -1.29 20.00 8.57
CA PRO A 30 -2.38 20.77 9.19
C PRO A 30 -2.04 21.38 10.55
N TYR A 31 -0.82 21.21 11.04
CA TYR A 31 -0.34 21.77 12.30
C TYR A 31 0.03 23.24 12.13
N ASP A 32 -0.14 24.05 13.17
CA ASP A 32 0.18 25.47 13.11
C ASP A 32 1.71 25.70 13.09
N ASN A 33 2.48 24.78 13.68
CA ASN A 33 3.93 24.88 13.77
C ASN A 33 4.64 23.55 14.09
N ARG A 34 5.98 23.60 14.06
CA ARG A 34 6.88 22.48 14.40
C ARG A 34 6.61 21.86 15.77
N ALA A 35 6.37 22.68 16.80
CA ALA A 35 6.23 22.18 18.16
C ALA A 35 4.94 21.36 18.33
N GLU A 36 3.88 21.78 17.65
CA GLU A 36 2.62 21.06 17.58
C GLU A 36 2.77 19.71 16.86
N PHE A 37 3.45 19.68 15.71
CA PHE A 37 3.78 18.44 14.98
C PHE A 37 4.61 17.46 15.83
N GLU A 38 5.74 17.92 16.39
CA GLU A 38 6.64 17.07 17.19
C GLU A 38 5.95 16.56 18.46
N MET A 39 5.06 17.36 19.06
CA MET A 39 4.25 16.91 20.18
C MET A 39 3.28 15.79 19.77
N ALA A 40 2.53 15.98 18.68
CA ALA A 40 1.62 14.95 18.19
C ALA A 40 2.38 13.65 17.89
N GLU A 41 3.51 13.73 17.18
CA GLU A 41 4.38 12.58 16.88
C GLU A 41 4.85 11.87 18.16
N PHE A 42 5.30 12.64 19.17
CA PHE A 42 5.79 12.08 20.41
C PHE A 42 4.68 11.40 21.22
N LEU A 43 3.55 12.09 21.41
CA LEU A 43 2.45 11.58 22.25
C LEU A 43 1.74 10.40 21.59
N PHE A 44 1.52 10.46 20.28
CA PHE A 44 0.77 9.45 19.53
C PHE A 44 1.65 8.25 19.14
N THR A 45 2.80 8.48 18.52
CA THR A 45 3.61 7.40 17.93
C THR A 45 4.61 6.81 18.91
N ARG A 46 5.33 7.66 19.68
CA ARG A 46 6.43 7.20 20.53
C ARG A 46 5.97 6.77 21.92
N ASN A 47 5.14 7.57 22.57
CA ASN A 47 4.64 7.31 23.92
C ASN A 47 3.34 6.50 23.90
N GLN A 48 2.54 6.60 22.83
CA GLN A 48 1.21 5.99 22.74
C GLN A 48 0.34 6.33 23.95
N MET A 49 0.37 7.61 24.33
CA MET A 49 -0.24 8.10 25.55
C MET A 49 -1.77 7.99 25.47
N SER A 50 -2.42 7.58 26.57
CA SER A 50 -3.89 7.49 26.58
C SER A 50 -4.55 8.87 26.44
N ALA A 51 -5.72 8.94 25.83
CA ALA A 51 -6.50 10.17 25.65
C ALA A 51 -6.65 10.97 26.96
N LYS A 52 -6.91 10.28 28.08
CA LYS A 52 -7.05 10.89 29.41
C LYS A 52 -5.75 11.54 29.90
N GLN A 53 -4.60 10.91 29.63
CA GLN A 53 -3.29 11.45 30.00
C GLN A 53 -2.91 12.64 29.11
N ILE A 54 -3.25 12.58 27.81
CA ILE A 54 -3.08 13.71 26.88
C ILE A 54 -3.88 14.92 27.37
N ASP A 55 -5.16 14.74 27.72
CA ASP A 55 -5.98 15.83 28.28
C ASP A 55 -5.39 16.38 29.57
N THR A 56 -4.87 15.52 30.44
CA THR A 56 -4.25 15.96 31.69
C THR A 56 -3.01 16.81 31.42
N LEU A 57 -2.16 16.39 30.48
CA LEU A 57 -0.96 17.11 30.09
C LEU A 57 -1.31 18.48 29.48
N LEU A 58 -2.24 18.53 28.53
CA LEU A 58 -2.67 19.77 27.87
C LEU A 58 -3.30 20.75 28.86
N ASN A 59 -4.09 20.26 29.84
CA ASN A 59 -4.65 21.09 30.90
C ASN A 59 -3.58 21.68 31.83
N LEU A 60 -2.58 20.87 32.22
CA LEU A 60 -1.46 21.37 33.02
C LEU A 60 -0.67 22.43 32.25
N TRP A 61 -0.47 22.22 30.95
CA TRP A 61 0.24 23.19 30.13
C TRP A 61 -0.54 24.48 29.97
N ALA A 62 -1.84 24.40 29.69
CA ALA A 62 -2.74 25.54 29.65
C ALA A 62 -2.66 26.36 30.95
N ALA A 63 -2.68 25.69 32.11
CA ALA A 63 -2.55 26.37 33.41
C ALA A 63 -1.25 27.17 33.55
N THR A 64 -0.15 26.71 32.96
CA THR A 64 1.13 27.44 32.97
C THR A 64 1.20 28.59 31.96
N LEU A 65 0.43 28.51 30.86
CA LEU A 65 0.42 29.47 29.75
C LEU A 65 -0.60 30.60 29.92
N ILE A 66 -1.64 30.41 30.74
CA ILE A 66 -2.63 31.47 31.06
C ILE A 66 -1.97 32.79 31.48
N LYS A 67 -0.88 32.73 32.26
CA LYS A 67 -0.15 33.93 32.72
C LYS A 67 0.52 34.73 31.58
N HIS A 68 0.70 34.09 30.43
CA HIS A 68 1.28 34.68 29.22
C HIS A 68 0.20 35.00 28.16
N ASN A 69 -1.09 34.81 28.48
CA ASN A 69 -2.20 34.93 27.55
C ASN A 69 -1.99 34.09 26.27
N ASP A 70 -1.48 32.87 26.46
CA ASP A 70 -1.12 31.93 25.40
C ASP A 70 -1.87 30.59 25.57
N ALA A 71 -1.91 29.79 24.52
CA ALA A 71 -2.66 28.53 24.46
C ALA A 71 -1.72 27.31 24.37
N PRO A 72 -2.13 26.14 24.90
CA PRO A 72 -1.42 24.90 24.63
C PRO A 72 -1.49 24.55 23.13
N PRO A 73 -0.58 23.70 22.61
CA PRO A 73 -0.55 23.33 21.19
C PRO A 73 -1.84 22.66 20.68
N PHE A 74 -2.60 22.01 21.56
CA PHE A 74 -3.91 21.44 21.26
C PHE A 74 -4.89 21.74 22.39
N ALA A 75 -6.16 21.92 22.07
CA ALA A 75 -7.19 22.15 23.08
C ALA A 75 -7.44 20.91 23.96
N ASN A 76 -7.38 19.71 23.38
CA ASN A 76 -7.56 18.41 24.03
C ASN A 76 -7.13 17.28 23.07
N HIS A 77 -7.25 16.02 23.52
CA HIS A 77 -6.93 14.86 22.67
C HIS A 77 -7.75 14.78 21.37
N ARG A 78 -9.02 15.24 21.35
CA ARG A 78 -9.86 15.18 20.15
C ARG A 78 -9.37 16.15 19.09
N ASP A 79 -8.95 17.33 19.52
CA ASP A 79 -8.34 18.35 18.66
C ASP A 79 -7.03 17.83 18.05
N MET A 80 -6.18 17.23 18.89
CA MET A 80 -4.96 16.57 18.43
C MET A 80 -5.25 15.43 17.44
N TYR A 81 -6.18 14.53 17.74
CA TYR A 81 -6.52 13.42 16.85
C TYR A 81 -7.16 13.90 15.56
N ALA A 82 -8.06 14.90 15.61
CA ALA A 82 -8.63 15.50 14.41
C ALA A 82 -7.57 16.13 13.51
N THR A 83 -6.55 16.78 14.11
CA THR A 83 -5.43 17.36 13.37
C THR A 83 -4.55 16.27 12.74
N ILE A 84 -4.25 15.19 13.48
CA ILE A 84 -3.56 14.02 12.93
C ILE A 84 -4.36 13.42 11.76
N ASP A 85 -5.67 13.20 11.94
CA ASP A 85 -6.56 12.64 10.91
C ASP A 85 -6.70 13.57 9.69
N ALA A 86 -6.55 14.89 9.88
CA ALA A 86 -6.56 15.88 8.81
C ALA A 86 -5.24 15.99 8.05
N THR A 87 -4.20 15.24 8.45
CA THR A 87 -2.88 15.31 7.82
C THR A 87 -2.98 14.89 6.34
N PRO A 88 -2.72 15.81 5.39
CA PRO A 88 -2.85 15.52 3.96
C PRO A 88 -1.72 14.60 3.48
N LEU A 89 -0.58 14.65 4.17
CA LEU A 89 0.57 13.77 4.02
C LEU A 89 0.37 12.55 4.94
N GLY A 90 -0.45 11.60 4.52
CA GLY A 90 -0.85 10.46 5.35
C GLY A 90 -1.34 9.25 4.57
N ASP A 91 -1.52 8.15 5.29
CA ASP A 91 -1.91 6.84 4.76
C ASP A 91 -3.17 6.91 3.88
N THR A 92 -3.15 6.16 2.76
CA THR A 92 -4.32 6.01 1.88
C THR A 92 -5.54 5.51 2.67
N PRO A 93 -6.72 6.17 2.58
CA PRO A 93 -7.88 5.80 3.38
C PRO A 93 -8.38 4.38 3.06
N TRP A 94 -8.92 3.72 4.08
CA TRP A 94 -9.59 2.44 3.90
C TRP A 94 -10.92 2.63 3.17
N LYS A 95 -11.10 1.84 2.11
CA LYS A 95 -12.34 1.66 1.36
C LYS A 95 -12.91 0.29 1.69
N SER A 96 -14.21 0.11 1.53
CA SER A 96 -14.84 -1.20 1.65
C SER A 96 -15.81 -1.45 0.51
N PHE A 97 -16.04 -2.73 0.24
CA PHE A 97 -17.11 -3.19 -0.62
C PHE A 97 -17.62 -4.54 -0.13
N MET A 98 -18.85 -4.85 -0.51
CA MET A 98 -19.53 -6.06 -0.08
C MET A 98 -19.72 -6.99 -1.28
N LEU A 99 -19.45 -8.28 -1.07
CA LEU A 99 -19.71 -9.34 -2.04
C LEU A 99 -20.82 -10.26 -1.52
N CYS A 100 -21.69 -10.69 -2.43
CA CYS A 100 -22.79 -11.61 -2.16
C CYS A 100 -22.77 -12.78 -3.17
N TYR A 101 -23.33 -13.93 -2.77
CA TYR A 101 -23.56 -15.03 -3.70
C TYR A 101 -24.76 -14.73 -4.61
N ASN A 102 -24.53 -14.72 -5.92
CA ASN A 102 -25.56 -14.42 -6.93
C ASN A 102 -25.98 -15.67 -7.75
N GLY A 103 -25.61 -16.87 -7.33
CA GLY A 103 -25.96 -18.11 -8.04
C GLY A 103 -27.34 -18.65 -7.64
N ALA A 104 -27.80 -19.68 -8.36
CA ALA A 104 -29.05 -20.36 -8.04
C ALA A 104 -28.98 -20.99 -6.64
N LYS A 105 -30.00 -20.71 -5.82
CA LYS A 105 -30.17 -21.24 -4.47
C LYS A 105 -31.05 -22.50 -4.52
N PRO A 106 -30.73 -23.55 -3.75
CA PRO A 106 -31.60 -24.72 -3.65
C PRO A 106 -32.94 -24.32 -3.00
N GLU A 107 -34.05 -24.95 -3.42
CA GLU A 107 -35.40 -24.66 -2.91
C GLU A 107 -35.61 -25.13 -1.47
N GLN A 108 -34.77 -26.06 -0.98
CA GLN A 108 -34.75 -26.55 0.40
C GLN A 108 -33.32 -26.60 0.92
N ASP A 109 -33.15 -26.38 2.22
CA ASP A 109 -31.86 -26.39 2.94
C ASP A 109 -30.83 -25.41 2.35
N VAL A 110 -31.21 -24.12 2.31
CA VAL A 110 -30.36 -23.03 1.81
C VAL A 110 -29.12 -22.92 2.68
N PRO A 111 -27.91 -23.16 2.15
CA PRO A 111 -26.71 -23.10 2.96
C PRO A 111 -26.47 -21.66 3.46
N PRO A 112 -26.13 -21.44 4.75
CA PRO A 112 -25.98 -20.11 5.32
C PRO A 112 -24.99 -19.20 4.57
N TRP A 113 -24.00 -19.78 3.89
CA TRP A 113 -23.02 -19.03 3.09
C TRP A 113 -23.58 -18.43 1.80
N THR A 114 -24.77 -18.84 1.35
CA THR A 114 -25.43 -18.29 0.14
C THR A 114 -26.21 -17.01 0.40
N ASP A 115 -26.50 -16.70 1.67
CA ASP A 115 -27.13 -15.44 2.11
C ASP A 115 -26.14 -14.51 2.80
N GLY A 116 -24.89 -14.96 2.98
CA GLY A 116 -23.84 -14.18 3.62
C GLY A 116 -23.46 -12.94 2.81
N GLN A 117 -23.27 -11.85 3.54
CA GLN A 117 -22.61 -10.63 3.05
C GLN A 117 -21.15 -10.69 3.48
N TYR A 118 -20.25 -10.51 2.52
CA TYR A 118 -18.81 -10.63 2.72
C TYR A 118 -18.16 -9.27 2.51
N ASP A 119 -17.87 -8.58 3.61
CA ASP A 119 -17.19 -7.29 3.59
C ASP A 119 -15.70 -7.46 3.35
N VAL A 120 -15.19 -6.72 2.37
CA VAL A 120 -13.77 -6.61 2.06
C VAL A 120 -13.35 -5.17 2.31
N TRP A 121 -12.31 -5.01 3.13
CA TRP A 121 -11.70 -3.72 3.41
C TRP A 121 -10.37 -3.63 2.69
N TYR A 122 -10.07 -2.51 2.04
CA TYR A 122 -8.84 -2.34 1.29
C TYR A 122 -8.38 -0.88 1.20
N ARG A 123 -7.09 -0.69 1.01
CA ARG A 123 -6.47 0.58 0.60
C ARG A 123 -6.16 0.51 -0.89
N ASP A 124 -6.28 1.64 -1.57
CA ASP A 124 -6.08 1.72 -3.03
C ASP A 124 -4.63 1.34 -3.40
N PRO A 125 -4.39 0.19 -4.07
CA PRO A 125 -3.03 -0.29 -4.32
C PRO A 125 -2.19 0.64 -5.18
N LEU A 126 -2.83 1.40 -6.09
CA LEU A 126 -2.14 2.39 -6.91
C LEU A 126 -1.62 3.54 -6.05
N GLN A 127 -2.44 4.08 -5.16
CA GLN A 127 -2.03 5.15 -4.25
C GLN A 127 -0.93 4.66 -3.30
N MET A 128 -1.09 3.46 -2.73
CA MET A 128 -0.07 2.86 -1.86
C MET A 128 1.26 2.68 -2.59
N THR A 129 1.23 2.26 -3.85
CA THR A 129 2.44 2.09 -4.67
C THR A 129 3.10 3.43 -4.98
N ARG A 130 2.31 4.46 -5.35
CA ARG A 130 2.82 5.83 -5.54
C ARG A 130 3.46 6.37 -4.27
N SER A 131 2.87 6.12 -3.09
CA SER A 131 3.46 6.52 -1.80
C SER A 131 4.79 5.82 -1.53
N ILE A 132 4.92 4.52 -1.84
CA ILE A 132 6.20 3.80 -1.71
C ILE A 132 7.24 4.40 -2.66
N LEU A 133 6.87 4.67 -3.92
CA LEU A 133 7.77 5.22 -4.92
C LEU A 133 8.18 6.66 -4.62
N ALA A 134 7.32 7.46 -3.98
CA ALA A 134 7.65 8.84 -3.61
C ALA A 134 8.57 8.95 -2.38
N ASN A 135 8.83 7.86 -1.65
CA ASN A 135 9.60 7.89 -0.42
C ASN A 135 11.12 8.01 -0.68
N CYS A 136 11.69 9.18 -0.37
CA CYS A 136 13.12 9.50 -0.51
C CYS A 136 14.05 8.56 0.26
N ALA A 137 13.57 7.85 1.29
CA ALA A 137 14.38 6.86 2.01
C ALA A 137 14.85 5.71 1.10
N PHE A 138 14.23 5.53 -0.06
CA PHE A 138 14.63 4.57 -1.08
C PHE A 138 15.57 5.15 -2.15
N ASP A 139 16.02 6.41 -2.03
CA ASP A 139 16.96 7.00 -2.99
C ASP A 139 18.29 6.22 -3.02
N GLY A 140 18.79 5.96 -4.22
CA GLY A 140 19.92 5.04 -4.47
C GLY A 140 19.64 3.55 -4.19
N GLY A 141 18.44 3.20 -3.71
CA GLY A 141 18.03 1.82 -3.36
C GLY A 141 16.97 1.22 -4.27
N ILE A 142 16.71 1.84 -5.43
CA ILE A 142 15.67 1.44 -6.39
C ILE A 142 16.26 1.28 -7.79
N GLU A 143 15.81 0.24 -8.50
CA GLU A 143 16.21 -0.05 -9.87
C GLU A 143 15.15 0.46 -10.87
N TYR A 144 15.53 1.30 -11.82
CA TYR A 144 14.59 1.88 -12.80
C TYR A 144 14.44 1.04 -14.08
N SER A 145 15.30 0.04 -14.27
CA SER A 145 15.29 -0.86 -15.41
C SER A 145 15.77 -2.25 -15.01
N PRO A 146 15.30 -3.32 -15.66
CA PRO A 146 15.92 -4.63 -15.54
C PRO A 146 17.39 -4.57 -15.96
N TYR A 147 18.20 -5.42 -15.34
CA TYR A 147 19.63 -5.55 -15.65
C TYR A 147 20.06 -7.00 -15.59
N ARG A 148 21.24 -7.30 -16.16
CA ARG A 148 21.86 -8.60 -16.08
C ARG A 148 23.33 -8.42 -15.75
N ASP A 149 23.72 -8.94 -14.60
CA ASP A 149 25.12 -8.99 -14.19
C ASP A 149 25.69 -10.36 -14.53
N TYR A 150 26.90 -10.37 -15.09
CA TYR A 150 27.63 -11.58 -15.43
C TYR A 150 28.95 -11.63 -14.67
N THR A 151 29.33 -12.81 -14.21
CA THR A 151 30.67 -13.04 -13.66
C THR A 151 31.72 -13.03 -14.77
N THR A 152 33.00 -13.03 -14.41
CA THR A 152 34.12 -13.21 -15.35
C THR A 152 34.09 -14.55 -16.09
N GLU A 153 33.23 -15.49 -15.68
CA GLU A 153 33.00 -16.80 -16.32
C GLU A 153 31.70 -16.82 -17.15
N ASP A 154 31.15 -15.65 -17.53
CA ASP A 154 29.88 -15.50 -18.28
C ASP A 154 28.66 -16.17 -17.61
N LYS A 155 28.69 -16.36 -16.29
CA LYS A 155 27.53 -16.86 -15.53
C LYS A 155 26.73 -15.68 -15.00
N GLN A 156 25.43 -15.68 -15.27
CA GLN A 156 24.53 -14.64 -14.75
C GLN A 156 24.40 -14.75 -13.23
N TYR A 157 24.48 -13.60 -12.56
CA TYR A 157 24.33 -13.47 -11.12
C TYR A 157 23.02 -12.76 -10.79
N PHE A 158 22.24 -13.33 -9.86
CA PHE A 158 20.95 -12.79 -9.43
C PHE A 158 21.08 -12.23 -8.01
N LYS A 159 20.82 -10.93 -7.85
CA LYS A 159 20.92 -10.23 -6.56
C LYS A 159 19.60 -9.64 -6.10
N ASN A 160 18.97 -8.88 -6.99
CA ASN A 160 17.70 -8.18 -6.76
C ASN A 160 16.64 -8.71 -7.71
N PHE A 161 15.36 -8.44 -7.43
CA PHE A 161 14.26 -8.91 -8.28
C PHE A 161 14.42 -8.49 -9.75
N MET A 162 14.88 -7.25 -10.00
CA MET A 162 15.09 -6.70 -11.35
C MET A 162 16.27 -7.33 -12.12
N SER A 163 17.12 -8.14 -11.46
CA SER A 163 18.15 -8.94 -12.14
C SER A 163 17.60 -10.24 -12.76
N GLY A 164 16.34 -10.59 -12.46
CA GLY A 164 15.70 -11.80 -12.94
C GLY A 164 15.23 -11.71 -14.39
N ASP A 165 15.32 -12.83 -15.11
CA ASP A 165 14.87 -12.91 -16.52
C ASP A 165 13.39 -12.58 -16.72
N TRP A 166 12.56 -12.79 -15.70
CA TRP A 166 11.15 -12.43 -15.76
C TRP A 166 10.96 -10.92 -15.92
N ALA A 167 11.68 -10.10 -15.14
CA ALA A 167 11.58 -8.64 -15.24
C ALA A 167 12.05 -8.13 -16.62
N TRP A 168 13.07 -8.78 -17.19
CA TRP A 168 13.55 -8.49 -18.55
C TRP A 168 12.47 -8.77 -19.59
N LYS A 169 11.85 -9.96 -19.56
CA LYS A 169 10.78 -10.33 -20.48
C LYS A 169 9.58 -9.38 -20.38
N GLN A 170 9.22 -8.96 -19.17
CA GLN A 170 8.15 -7.99 -18.97
C GLN A 170 8.49 -6.63 -19.60
N ALA A 171 9.73 -6.15 -19.45
CA ALA A 171 10.16 -4.92 -20.11
C ALA A 171 10.13 -5.04 -21.64
N ASP A 172 10.55 -6.17 -22.21
CA ASP A 172 10.47 -6.43 -23.65
C ASP A 172 9.01 -6.45 -24.15
N ASP A 173 8.11 -7.08 -23.40
CA ASP A 173 6.69 -7.13 -23.72
C ASP A 173 6.04 -5.73 -23.67
N ILE A 174 6.35 -4.94 -22.63
CA ILE A 174 5.86 -3.56 -22.46
C ILE A 174 6.39 -2.65 -23.57
N ALA A 175 7.65 -2.83 -23.98
CA ALA A 175 8.30 -2.04 -25.03
C ALA A 175 7.78 -2.34 -26.45
N ARG A 176 6.91 -3.37 -26.63
CA ARG A 176 6.19 -3.56 -27.90
C ARG A 176 5.25 -2.40 -28.21
N ASN A 177 4.75 -1.71 -27.18
CA ASN A 177 4.02 -0.46 -27.34
C ASN A 177 5.02 0.71 -27.35
N GLU A 178 5.08 1.44 -28.47
CA GLU A 178 5.97 2.60 -28.63
C GLU A 178 5.71 3.71 -27.59
N GLU A 179 4.46 3.85 -27.11
CA GLU A 179 4.12 4.85 -26.10
C GLU A 179 4.80 4.59 -24.74
N ASN A 180 5.18 3.34 -24.48
CA ASN A 180 5.84 2.90 -23.25
C ASN A 180 7.37 2.96 -23.34
N HIS A 181 7.94 3.38 -24.48
CA HIS A 181 9.38 3.54 -24.60
C HIS A 181 9.91 4.54 -23.58
N GLY A 182 10.98 4.18 -22.89
CA GLY A 182 11.55 4.99 -21.82
C GLY A 182 10.88 4.79 -20.45
N SER A 183 9.74 4.12 -20.35
CA SER A 183 9.06 3.85 -19.07
C SER A 183 9.88 2.97 -18.12
N THR A 184 9.57 3.07 -16.83
CA THR A 184 10.02 2.15 -15.78
C THR A 184 8.96 1.07 -15.58
N PHE A 185 9.38 -0.19 -15.50
CA PHE A 185 8.50 -1.27 -15.07
C PHE A 185 8.54 -1.42 -13.55
N VAL A 186 7.38 -1.45 -12.89
CA VAL A 186 7.25 -1.66 -11.43
C VAL A 186 6.47 -2.94 -11.15
N PRO A 187 7.13 -4.04 -10.72
CA PRO A 187 6.47 -5.26 -10.31
C PRO A 187 5.76 -5.04 -8.96
N LEU A 188 4.49 -5.42 -8.87
CA LEU A 188 3.71 -5.47 -7.65
C LEU A 188 3.78 -6.89 -7.08
N ILE A 189 4.47 -7.05 -5.96
CA ILE A 189 4.56 -8.32 -5.23
C ILE A 189 3.42 -8.34 -4.22
N ILE A 190 2.58 -9.36 -4.31
CA ILE A 190 1.42 -9.52 -3.43
C ILE A 190 1.72 -10.65 -2.46
N GLY A 191 1.32 -10.50 -1.21
CA GLY A 191 1.35 -11.59 -0.25
C GLY A 191 0.04 -11.66 0.52
N SER A 192 -0.41 -12.85 0.89
CA SER A 192 -1.47 -12.97 1.90
C SER A 192 -1.13 -14.10 2.85
N ASP A 193 -1.27 -13.81 4.13
CA ASP A 193 -1.06 -14.76 5.21
C ASP A 193 -2.38 -14.94 5.97
N LYS A 194 -2.70 -16.15 6.42
CA LYS A 194 -3.89 -16.37 7.25
C LYS A 194 -3.56 -16.01 8.70
N THR A 195 -3.94 -14.81 9.12
CA THR A 195 -3.83 -14.42 10.53
C THR A 195 -5.20 -14.48 11.22
N VAL A 196 -5.22 -15.01 12.45
CA VAL A 196 -6.41 -14.97 13.30
C VAL A 196 -6.39 -13.63 14.05
N VAL A 197 -7.20 -12.67 13.61
CA VAL A 197 -7.42 -11.42 14.36
C VAL A 197 -8.50 -11.69 15.41
N SER A 198 -8.10 -12.01 16.64
CA SER A 198 -9.05 -12.16 17.75
C SER A 198 -8.91 -11.01 18.75
N VAL A 199 -9.76 -9.98 18.65
CA VAL A 199 -10.03 -9.09 19.80
C VAL A 199 -11.51 -8.70 19.85
N THR A 200 -12.21 -9.35 20.79
CA THR A 200 -13.30 -8.84 21.64
C THR A 200 -14.68 -8.50 21.07
N THR A 201 -14.92 -8.34 19.76
CA THR A 201 -16.29 -7.92 19.29
C THR A 201 -16.88 -8.61 18.07
N GLY A 202 -16.33 -9.75 17.62
CA GLY A 202 -17.02 -10.54 16.58
C GLY A 202 -16.18 -11.69 16.06
N GLN A 203 -16.82 -12.83 15.81
CA GLN A 203 -16.19 -14.01 15.23
C GLN A 203 -15.85 -13.80 13.74
N THR A 204 -15.00 -12.84 13.38
CA THR A 204 -14.62 -12.60 11.98
C THR A 204 -13.12 -12.83 11.79
N GLU A 205 -12.77 -13.86 11.02
CA GLU A 205 -11.38 -14.09 10.59
C GLU A 205 -11.20 -13.34 9.25
N TYR A 206 -10.05 -12.71 9.03
CA TYR A 206 -9.71 -12.04 7.77
C TYR A 206 -8.35 -12.55 7.26
N HIS A 207 -8.16 -12.60 5.95
CA HIS A 207 -6.81 -12.75 5.39
C HIS A 207 -6.22 -11.36 5.11
N PRO A 208 -5.20 -10.90 5.85
CA PRO A 208 -4.44 -9.72 5.46
C PRO A 208 -3.81 -9.90 4.08
N LEU A 209 -3.92 -8.86 3.26
CA LEU A 209 -3.31 -8.75 1.94
C LEU A 209 -2.22 -7.69 2.00
N TYR A 210 -0.99 -8.07 1.70
CA TYR A 210 0.19 -7.23 1.68
C TYR A 210 0.62 -6.93 0.24
N LEU A 211 1.22 -5.76 0.06
CA LEU A 211 1.78 -5.29 -1.20
C LEU A 211 3.21 -4.82 -0.97
N SER A 212 4.08 -5.12 -1.92
CA SER A 212 5.45 -4.60 -2.02
C SER A 212 5.78 -4.35 -3.49
N ILE A 213 6.86 -3.60 -3.76
CA ILE A 213 7.33 -3.36 -5.12
C ILE A 213 8.65 -4.09 -5.41
N GLY A 214 8.78 -4.61 -6.62
CA GLY A 214 9.92 -5.38 -7.12
C GLY A 214 11.24 -4.58 -7.18
N ASN A 215 11.17 -3.28 -7.43
CA ASN A 215 12.32 -2.45 -7.79
C ASN A 215 13.26 -2.11 -6.61
N ILE A 216 12.78 -2.22 -5.38
CA ILE A 216 13.59 -1.91 -4.19
C ILE A 216 14.63 -3.01 -3.98
N HIS A 217 15.87 -2.60 -3.71
CA HIS A 217 16.97 -3.47 -3.34
C HIS A 217 16.64 -4.30 -2.09
N ASN A 218 17.11 -5.55 -2.07
CA ASN A 218 16.86 -6.45 -0.95
C ASN A 218 17.40 -5.92 0.39
N SER A 219 18.52 -5.19 0.39
CA SER A 219 19.10 -4.56 1.58
C SER A 219 18.18 -3.50 2.18
N VAL A 220 17.50 -2.70 1.34
CA VAL A 220 16.62 -1.62 1.78
C VAL A 220 15.25 -2.17 2.21
N ARG A 221 14.81 -3.30 1.63
CA ARG A 221 13.60 -4.02 2.07
C ARG A 221 13.66 -4.50 3.53
N GLN A 222 14.85 -4.83 4.04
CA GLN A 222 15.03 -5.34 5.41
C GLN A 222 15.06 -4.25 6.49
N ALA A 223 15.24 -2.98 6.11
CA ALA A 223 15.53 -1.88 7.04
C ALA A 223 14.28 -1.12 7.56
N HIS A 224 13.09 -1.73 7.59
CA HIS A 224 11.84 -1.14 8.13
C HIS A 224 11.34 0.16 7.43
N HIS A 225 11.72 0.46 6.18
CA HIS A 225 11.30 1.68 5.47
C HIS A 225 9.91 1.60 4.79
N ASN A 226 8.94 0.84 5.32
CA ASN A 226 7.62 0.62 4.68
C ASN A 226 7.69 -0.03 3.27
N GLY A 227 8.69 -0.88 3.01
CA GLY A 227 8.80 -1.61 1.73
C GLY A 227 7.72 -2.68 1.52
N VAL A 228 6.98 -3.04 2.57
CA VAL A 228 5.80 -3.92 2.53
C VAL A 228 4.67 -3.22 3.28
N VAL A 229 3.50 -3.12 2.66
CA VAL A 229 2.34 -2.42 3.21
C VAL A 229 1.11 -3.31 3.20
N LEU A 230 0.29 -3.22 4.25
CA LEU A 230 -1.00 -3.92 4.32
C LEU A 230 -2.03 -3.17 3.47
N ILE A 231 -2.57 -3.79 2.43
CA ILE A 231 -3.52 -3.19 1.49
C ILE A 231 -4.94 -3.73 1.61
N GLY A 232 -5.18 -4.80 2.36
CA GLY A 232 -6.53 -5.35 2.44
C GLY A 232 -6.75 -6.37 3.54
N PHE A 233 -8.02 -6.57 3.86
CA PHE A 233 -8.54 -7.66 4.66
C PHE A 233 -9.59 -8.39 3.83
N LEU A 234 -9.22 -9.57 3.33
CA LEU A 234 -10.11 -10.40 2.52
C LEU A 234 -11.07 -11.17 3.43
N ALA A 235 -12.32 -11.28 2.98
CA ALA A 235 -13.37 -11.99 3.71
C ALA A 235 -13.09 -13.50 3.76
N ILE A 236 -13.29 -14.10 4.94
CA ILE A 236 -13.22 -15.55 5.12
C ILE A 236 -14.61 -16.14 5.26
N LEU A 237 -14.92 -17.08 4.37
CA LEU A 237 -16.10 -17.94 4.46
C LEU A 237 -15.94 -18.91 5.63
N LYS A 238 -16.61 -18.65 6.75
CA LYS A 238 -16.75 -19.65 7.82
C LYS A 238 -17.73 -20.73 7.38
N SER A 239 -17.27 -21.98 7.27
CA SER A 239 -18.14 -23.15 7.11
C SER A 239 -18.01 -24.09 8.29
N THR A 240 -19.15 -24.63 8.75
CA THR A 240 -19.16 -25.90 9.46
C THR A 240 -18.59 -26.99 8.53
N LYS A 241 -17.78 -27.90 9.06
CA LYS A 241 -17.03 -28.94 8.32
C LYS A 241 -17.87 -29.75 7.32
N GLU A 242 -19.20 -29.75 7.51
CA GLU A 242 -20.21 -30.44 6.70
C GLU A 242 -20.28 -30.00 5.23
N HIS A 243 -19.84 -28.78 4.90
CA HIS A 243 -19.97 -28.23 3.53
C HIS A 243 -18.66 -28.19 2.73
N ASN A 244 -17.54 -28.61 3.33
CA ASN A 244 -16.21 -28.52 2.72
C ASN A 244 -16.03 -29.37 1.46
N ASP A 245 -16.85 -30.40 1.27
CA ASP A 245 -16.82 -31.27 0.08
C ASP A 245 -17.80 -30.83 -1.02
N ASN A 246 -18.58 -29.76 -0.79
CA ASN A 246 -19.49 -29.24 -1.80
C ASN A 246 -18.73 -28.42 -2.87
N ILE A 247 -18.82 -28.86 -4.13
CA ILE A 247 -18.20 -28.21 -5.29
C ILE A 247 -18.67 -26.74 -5.42
N LYS A 248 -19.96 -26.46 -5.17
CA LYS A 248 -20.50 -25.09 -5.25
C LYS A 248 -19.86 -24.18 -4.20
N TYR A 249 -19.64 -24.69 -3.00
CA TYR A 249 -18.99 -23.96 -1.91
C TYR A 249 -17.53 -23.65 -2.25
N ARG A 250 -16.76 -24.64 -2.74
CA ARG A 250 -15.37 -24.45 -3.18
C ARG A 250 -15.25 -23.42 -4.31
N ASN A 251 -16.14 -23.50 -5.29
CA ASN A 251 -16.19 -22.55 -6.40
C ASN A 251 -16.53 -21.14 -5.93
N PHE A 252 -17.52 -20.99 -5.03
CA PHE A 252 -17.86 -19.69 -4.48
C PHE A 252 -16.70 -19.09 -3.68
N ARG A 253 -16.01 -19.88 -2.86
CA ARG A 253 -14.83 -19.42 -2.12
C ARG A 253 -13.73 -18.89 -3.05
N ARG A 254 -13.43 -19.60 -4.14
CA ARG A 254 -12.49 -19.14 -5.18
C ARG A 254 -12.96 -17.86 -5.85
N GLN A 255 -14.23 -17.79 -6.24
CA GLN A 255 -14.79 -16.60 -6.87
C GLN A 255 -14.79 -15.39 -5.93
N LEU A 256 -15.09 -15.59 -4.65
CA LEU A 256 -15.05 -14.52 -3.64
C LEU A 256 -13.64 -13.95 -3.55
N PHE A 257 -12.62 -14.82 -3.43
CA PHE A 257 -11.23 -14.42 -3.36
C PHE A 257 -10.76 -13.68 -4.63
N GLN A 258 -10.95 -14.29 -5.81
CA GLN A 258 -10.56 -13.70 -7.09
C GLN A 258 -11.28 -12.39 -7.39
N ARG A 259 -12.60 -12.29 -7.16
CA ARG A 259 -13.36 -11.04 -7.35
C ARG A 259 -12.91 -9.95 -6.40
N SER A 260 -12.54 -10.32 -5.16
CA SER A 260 -11.98 -9.36 -4.21
C SER A 260 -10.68 -8.78 -4.75
N LEU A 261 -9.75 -9.62 -5.22
CA LEU A 261 -8.50 -9.15 -5.82
C LEU A 261 -8.73 -8.29 -7.06
N VAL A 262 -9.61 -8.72 -7.98
CA VAL A 262 -9.94 -7.93 -9.18
C VAL A 262 -10.48 -6.55 -8.81
N LYS A 263 -11.34 -6.47 -7.78
CA LYS A 263 -11.88 -5.19 -7.33
C LYS A 263 -10.83 -4.31 -6.65
N ILE A 264 -9.97 -4.90 -5.81
CA ILE A 264 -8.88 -4.19 -5.12
C ILE A 264 -7.89 -3.59 -6.12
N PHE A 265 -7.48 -4.36 -7.13
CA PHE A 265 -6.49 -3.94 -8.14
C PHE A 265 -7.10 -3.24 -9.36
N GLU A 266 -8.39 -2.90 -9.33
CA GLU A 266 -9.08 -2.23 -10.43
C GLU A 266 -8.42 -0.88 -10.78
N SER A 267 -7.93 -0.14 -9.79
CA SER A 267 -7.24 1.14 -9.99
C SER A 267 -5.89 1.00 -10.71
N VAL A 268 -5.21 -0.13 -10.57
CA VAL A 268 -3.90 -0.38 -11.19
C VAL A 268 -4.04 -0.82 -12.65
N LYS A 269 -5.14 -1.49 -12.98
CA LYS A 269 -5.36 -2.14 -14.29
C LYS A 269 -5.08 -1.24 -15.51
N PRO A 270 -5.52 0.02 -15.58
CA PRO A 270 -5.25 0.89 -16.74
C PRO A 270 -3.75 1.14 -16.97
N PHE A 271 -2.97 1.08 -15.90
CA PHE A 271 -1.54 1.38 -15.88
C PHE A 271 -0.65 0.13 -16.00
N MET A 272 -1.27 -1.01 -16.35
CA MET A 272 -0.53 -2.24 -16.72
C MET A 272 -0.20 -2.28 -18.21
N GLU A 273 -0.96 -1.54 -19.03
CA GLU A 273 -0.75 -1.44 -20.48
C GLU A 273 -0.26 -0.04 -20.88
N ASN A 274 -0.76 1.00 -20.19
CA ASN A 274 -0.35 2.39 -20.39
C ASN A 274 0.53 2.85 -19.22
N PHE A 275 1.32 3.90 -19.43
CA PHE A 275 2.11 4.46 -18.36
C PHE A 275 1.30 5.37 -17.43
N ASP A 276 1.62 5.32 -16.14
CA ASP A 276 1.35 6.35 -15.15
C ASP A 276 2.51 7.36 -15.11
N VAL A 277 2.28 8.60 -14.67
CA VAL A 277 3.35 9.55 -14.36
C VAL A 277 3.54 9.57 -12.85
N THR A 278 4.64 8.99 -12.39
CA THR A 278 4.85 8.73 -10.96
C THR A 278 6.13 9.39 -10.47
N HIS A 279 6.08 9.95 -9.27
CA HIS A 279 7.23 10.51 -8.57
C HIS A 279 8.08 9.39 -7.94
N PHE A 280 9.41 9.51 -8.03
CA PHE A 280 10.36 8.51 -7.52
C PHE A 280 11.22 9.07 -6.36
N PRO A 281 12.01 8.22 -5.67
CA PRO A 281 12.75 8.63 -4.48
C PRO A 281 13.82 9.70 -4.73
N ASP A 282 14.34 9.78 -5.96
CA ASP A 282 15.35 10.72 -6.41
C ASP A 282 14.79 12.10 -6.77
N GLY A 283 13.51 12.36 -6.47
CA GLY A 283 12.86 13.64 -6.75
C GLY A 283 12.31 13.78 -8.17
N HIS A 284 12.53 12.80 -9.06
CA HIS A 284 12.11 12.90 -10.46
C HIS A 284 10.81 12.15 -10.75
N TYR A 285 10.03 12.66 -11.70
CA TYR A 285 8.93 11.91 -12.29
C TYR A 285 9.46 10.94 -13.35
N ARG A 286 8.79 9.80 -13.48
CA ARG A 286 9.00 8.82 -14.55
C ARG A 286 7.68 8.27 -15.04
N ARG A 287 7.62 7.99 -16.35
CA ARG A 287 6.59 7.13 -16.92
C ARG A 287 6.74 5.73 -16.31
N THR A 288 5.65 5.17 -15.80
CA THR A 288 5.66 3.95 -14.98
C THR A 288 4.58 2.99 -15.44
N VAL A 289 4.97 1.77 -15.76
CA VAL A 289 4.04 0.68 -16.07
C VAL A 289 4.09 -0.33 -14.94
N TYR A 290 2.95 -0.68 -14.38
CA TYR A 290 2.87 -1.65 -13.27
C TYR A 290 2.60 -3.06 -13.79
N GLY A 291 3.08 -4.08 -13.09
CA GLY A 291 2.74 -5.46 -13.42
C GLY A 291 2.55 -6.31 -12.17
N LEU A 292 1.53 -7.16 -12.16
CA LEU A 292 1.39 -8.15 -11.11
C LEU A 292 2.52 -9.17 -11.23
N SER A 293 3.25 -9.35 -10.14
CA SER A 293 4.41 -10.24 -10.04
C SER A 293 4.06 -11.44 -9.14
N PRO A 294 4.99 -12.12 -8.42
CA PRO A 294 4.62 -13.21 -7.55
C PRO A 294 3.54 -12.85 -6.53
N TYR A 295 2.59 -13.77 -6.38
CA TYR A 295 1.70 -13.84 -5.23
C TYR A 295 2.29 -14.86 -4.24
N ILE A 296 2.80 -14.36 -3.11
CA ILE A 296 3.40 -15.16 -2.05
C ILE A 296 2.32 -15.60 -1.07
N VAL A 297 2.00 -16.90 -1.09
CA VAL A 297 0.96 -17.53 -0.27
C VAL A 297 1.37 -18.91 0.18
N ASP A 298 0.82 -19.32 1.32
CA ASP A 298 0.84 -20.72 1.73
C ASP A 298 -0.08 -21.57 0.83
N TYR A 299 0.17 -22.89 0.84
CA TYR A 299 -0.51 -23.84 -0.05
C TYR A 299 -2.06 -23.79 -0.02
N PRO A 300 -2.73 -23.62 1.15
CA PRO A 300 -4.19 -23.51 1.19
C PRO A 300 -4.74 -22.32 0.40
N GLU A 301 -4.03 -21.20 0.42
CA GLU A 301 -4.36 -19.96 -0.30
C GLU A 301 -3.96 -20.06 -1.77
N GLN A 302 -2.88 -20.79 -2.10
CA GLN A 302 -2.50 -21.07 -3.49
C GLN A 302 -3.60 -21.82 -4.27
N ILE A 303 -4.39 -22.67 -3.61
CA ILE A 303 -5.53 -23.39 -4.22
C ILE A 303 -6.70 -22.44 -4.56
N LEU A 304 -6.70 -21.23 -3.99
CA LEU A 304 -7.74 -20.21 -4.19
C LEU A 304 -7.41 -19.20 -5.30
N LEU A 305 -6.13 -19.09 -5.69
CA LEU A 305 -5.68 -18.33 -6.85
C LEU A 305 -6.19 -18.97 -8.15
#